data_AF-A0A9E5FVY4-F1
#
_entry.id   AF-A0A9E5FVY4-F1
#
_cell.length_a   1.000
_cell.length_b   1.000
_cell.length_c   1.000
_cell.angle_alpha   90.00
_cell.angle_beta   90.00
_cell.angle_gamma   90.00
#
_symmetry.space_group_name_H-M   'P 1'
#
loop_
_entity.id
_entity.type
_entity.pdbx_description
1 polymer ?
#
loop_
_entity_poly.entity_id
_entity_poly.type
_entity_poly.pdbx_seq_one_letter_code
_entity_poly.pdbx_strand_id
1 'polypeptide(L)'
;MVAVTASMASSGAAPQAPVAPGTATSPAVAPSTGAGSTAASVAPAFTDTVTGTAIRVDMMAVPACDGAAPFFAARTEVPWELFDAFLYQLDQKAGASTPESDAVTRPTKPYVSVDRGYGHQGWPAISMSSKGAVQFCEWLSKKTG
;
A
#
# COMPACT_ATOMS: atom_id res chain seq x y z
N MET A 1 43.24 -29.58 -45.88
CA MET A 1 42.29 -30.66 -46.25
C MET A 1 41.84 -31.27 -44.94
N VAL A 2 40.67 -31.02 -44.35
CA VAL A 2 39.36 -30.55 -44.79
C VAL A 2 38.81 -29.58 -43.74
N ALA A 3 38.14 -28.53 -44.18
CA ALA A 3 37.41 -27.58 -43.36
C ALA A 3 36.07 -28.20 -42.90
N VAL A 4 35.72 -28.02 -41.63
CA VAL A 4 34.32 -28.09 -41.18
C VAL A 4 34.04 -26.85 -40.32
N THR A 5 33.32 -25.94 -40.95
CA THR A 5 32.66 -24.76 -40.40
C THR A 5 31.48 -25.18 -39.53
N ALA A 6 31.41 -24.69 -38.29
CA ALA A 6 30.17 -24.65 -37.52
C ALA A 6 29.79 -23.20 -37.25
N SER A 7 28.62 -22.85 -37.77
CA SER A 7 28.07 -21.53 -37.96
C SER A 7 27.28 -21.07 -36.73
N MET A 8 27.39 -19.76 -36.48
CA MET A 8 26.44 -18.80 -35.87
C MET A 8 25.24 -19.31 -35.05
N ALA A 9 25.14 -18.79 -33.82
CA ALA A 9 23.95 -18.07 -33.37
C ALA A 9 24.31 -17.12 -32.21
N SER A 10 24.65 -15.87 -32.56
CA SER A 10 24.62 -14.75 -31.62
C SER A 10 23.16 -14.43 -31.31
N SER A 11 22.69 -14.70 -30.09
CA SER A 11 21.41 -14.17 -29.64
C SER A 11 21.59 -12.69 -29.32
N GLY A 12 21.26 -11.85 -30.30
CA GLY A 12 21.21 -10.41 -30.15
C GLY A 12 20.15 -10.01 -29.14
N ALA A 13 20.58 -9.32 -28.08
CA ALA A 13 19.69 -8.57 -27.20
C ALA A 13 19.07 -7.42 -28.02
N ALA A 14 17.78 -7.52 -28.29
CA ALA A 14 17.01 -6.42 -28.85
C ALA A 14 16.86 -5.30 -27.79
N PRO A 15 16.95 -4.01 -28.18
CA PRO A 15 16.77 -2.89 -27.26
C PRO A 15 15.28 -2.74 -26.93
N GLN A 16 14.94 -2.79 -25.63
CA GLN A 16 13.60 -2.41 -25.18
C GLN A 16 13.44 -0.89 -25.27
N ALA A 17 12.50 -0.45 -26.11
CA ALA A 17 12.04 0.93 -26.20
C ALA A 17 11.25 1.32 -24.92
N PRO A 18 11.23 2.61 -24.53
CA PRO A 18 10.56 3.07 -23.33
C PRO A 18 9.04 3.00 -23.51
N VAL A 19 8.36 2.22 -22.68
CA VAL A 19 6.90 2.25 -22.58
C VAL A 19 6.50 3.51 -21.79
N ALA A 20 5.81 4.43 -22.46
CA ALA A 20 5.24 5.63 -21.86
C ALA A 20 4.18 5.26 -20.79
N PRO A 21 4.00 6.06 -19.73
CA PRO A 21 2.99 5.79 -18.71
C PRO A 21 1.58 5.96 -19.31
N GLY A 22 0.89 4.84 -19.46
CA GLY A 22 -0.53 4.83 -19.77
C GLY A 22 -1.31 5.47 -18.63
N THR A 23 -2.03 6.55 -18.95
CA THR A 23 -2.99 7.19 -18.05
C THR A 23 -4.14 6.21 -17.83
N ALA A 24 -4.07 5.41 -16.76
CA ALA A 24 -5.18 4.59 -16.33
C ALA A 24 -6.21 5.49 -15.62
N THR A 25 -7.08 6.13 -16.41
CA THR A 25 -8.35 6.67 -15.92
C THR A 25 -9.23 5.48 -15.56
N SER A 26 -9.30 5.13 -14.28
CA SER A 26 -10.33 4.20 -13.78
C SER A 26 -11.71 4.86 -13.87
N PRO A 27 -12.73 4.17 -14.40
CA PRO A 27 -14.09 4.71 -14.49
C PRO A 27 -14.74 4.76 -13.10
N ALA A 28 -15.43 5.87 -12.85
CA ALA A 28 -16.25 6.07 -11.67
C ALA A 28 -17.35 4.99 -11.58
N VAL A 29 -17.29 4.17 -10.53
CA VAL A 29 -18.41 3.31 -10.12
C VAL A 29 -19.48 4.21 -9.50
N ALA A 30 -20.64 4.29 -10.16
CA ALA A 30 -21.83 4.94 -9.64
C ALA A 30 -22.33 4.22 -8.38
N PRO A 31 -22.80 4.94 -7.33
CA PRO A 31 -23.32 4.31 -6.13
C PRO A 31 -24.72 3.75 -6.39
N SER A 32 -24.89 2.43 -6.24
CA SER A 32 -26.22 1.80 -6.23
C SER A 32 -26.94 2.16 -4.94
N THR A 33 -28.06 2.88 -5.08
CA THR A 33 -28.99 3.22 -4.00
C THR A 33 -29.64 1.95 -3.42
N GLY A 34 -29.34 1.67 -2.15
CA GLY A 34 -30.02 0.68 -1.32
C GLY A 34 -30.37 1.30 0.04
N ALA A 35 -31.64 1.15 0.43
CA ALA A 35 -32.38 1.78 1.52
C ALA A 35 -31.68 1.98 2.88
N GLY A 36 -31.74 3.24 3.36
CA GLY A 36 -32.26 3.63 4.68
C GLY A 36 -31.71 2.98 5.94
N SER A 37 -30.71 3.64 6.56
CA SER A 37 -30.67 3.78 8.02
C SER A 37 -30.39 5.25 8.34
N THR A 38 -31.13 5.79 9.31
CA THR A 38 -31.24 7.22 9.64
C THR A 38 -29.88 7.90 9.73
N ALA A 39 -29.66 8.88 8.85
CA ALA A 39 -28.43 9.65 8.75
C ALA A 39 -28.20 10.52 10.00
N ALA A 40 -27.64 9.94 11.05
CA ALA A 40 -26.96 10.68 12.10
C ALA A 40 -25.67 11.29 11.52
N SER A 41 -25.44 12.57 11.79
CA SER A 41 -24.49 13.46 11.10
C SER A 41 -23.18 12.76 10.67
N VAL A 42 -22.96 12.69 9.37
CA VAL A 42 -21.71 12.20 8.79
C VAL A 42 -20.59 13.14 9.24
N ALA A 43 -19.70 12.65 10.10
CA ALA A 43 -18.46 13.35 10.38
C ALA A 43 -17.69 13.53 9.07
N PRO A 44 -17.09 14.71 8.81
CA PRO A 44 -16.44 14.95 7.54
C PRO A 44 -15.28 13.97 7.34
N ALA A 45 -15.16 13.44 6.12
CA ALA A 45 -13.98 12.69 5.72
C ALA A 45 -12.74 13.56 5.97
N PHE A 46 -11.72 13.01 6.63
CA PHE A 46 -10.49 13.72 6.92
C PHE A 46 -9.30 12.94 6.37
N THR A 47 -8.23 13.67 6.08
CA THR A 47 -7.01 13.10 5.55
C THR A 47 -5.98 13.06 6.66
N ASP A 48 -5.55 11.86 7.03
CA ASP A 48 -4.48 11.67 8.01
C ASP A 48 -3.12 11.59 7.31
N THR A 49 -2.14 12.34 7.81
CA THR A 49 -0.79 12.36 7.24
C THR A 49 0.13 11.55 8.14
N VAL A 50 0.64 10.44 7.63
CA VAL A 50 1.51 9.58 8.42
C VAL A 50 2.91 10.18 8.50
N THR A 51 3.27 10.68 9.68
CA THR A 51 4.56 11.29 9.99
C THR A 51 5.73 10.43 9.46
N GLY A 52 6.62 11.03 8.68
CA GLY A 52 7.77 10.32 8.08
C GLY A 52 7.52 9.66 6.74
N THR A 53 6.31 9.77 6.19
CA THR A 53 5.99 9.35 4.83
C THR A 53 5.32 10.49 4.07
N ALA A 54 5.47 10.50 2.74
CA ALA A 54 4.74 11.44 1.88
C ALA A 54 3.28 11.01 1.63
N ILE A 55 2.87 9.87 2.20
CA ILE A 55 1.57 9.24 1.95
C ILE A 55 0.51 9.81 2.88
N ARG A 56 -0.66 10.08 2.30
CA ARG A 56 -1.86 10.54 2.99
C ARG A 56 -2.92 9.46 2.92
N VAL A 57 -3.57 9.19 4.04
CA VAL A 57 -4.65 8.21 4.13
C VAL A 57 -5.96 8.97 4.26
N ASP A 58 -6.81 8.85 3.24
CA ASP A 58 -8.15 9.45 3.26
C ASP A 58 -9.08 8.56 4.08
N MET A 59 -9.61 9.09 5.17
CA MET A 59 -10.53 8.40 6.05
C MET A 59 -11.97 8.77 5.69
N MET A 60 -12.83 7.77 5.56
CA MET A 60 -14.27 7.93 5.43
C MET A 60 -14.96 7.58 6.74
N ALA A 61 -15.96 8.39 7.12
CA ALA A 61 -16.81 8.09 8.25
C ALA A 61 -17.78 6.97 7.87
N VAL A 62 -17.77 5.89 8.64
CA VAL A 62 -18.77 4.82 8.58
C VAL A 62 -19.82 5.13 9.65
N PRO A 63 -21.07 5.42 9.25
CA PRO A 63 -22.12 5.70 10.21
C PRO A 63 -22.43 4.46 11.04
N ALA A 64 -22.89 4.67 12.27
CA ALA A 64 -23.37 3.61 13.14
C ALA A 64 -24.53 2.84 12.49
N CYS A 65 -24.39 1.53 12.34
CA CYS A 65 -25.49 0.62 12.00
C CYS A 65 -25.61 -0.47 13.08
N ASP A 66 -26.84 -0.91 13.37
CA ASP A 66 -27.16 -2.09 14.20
C ASP A 66 -26.45 -2.18 15.56
N GLY A 67 -26.40 -1.07 16.30
CA GLY A 67 -25.83 -1.02 17.65
C GLY A 67 -24.30 -0.89 17.71
N ALA A 68 -23.62 -0.82 16.57
CA ALA A 68 -22.20 -0.47 16.51
C ALA A 68 -22.00 1.05 16.62
N ALA A 69 -20.91 1.47 17.28
CA ALA A 69 -20.50 2.88 17.33
C ALA A 69 -20.02 3.35 15.94
N PRO A 70 -20.19 4.64 15.60
CA PRO A 70 -19.63 5.18 14.36
C PRO A 70 -18.10 5.15 14.42
N PHE A 71 -17.45 4.85 13.30
CA PHE A 71 -16.00 4.76 13.23
C PHE A 71 -15.49 5.29 11.89
N PHE A 72 -14.19 5.49 11.77
CA PHE A 72 -13.54 5.87 10.52
C PHE A 72 -12.82 4.67 9.91
N ALA A 73 -12.91 4.54 8.59
CA ALA A 73 -12.20 3.54 7.82
C ALA A 73 -11.42 4.23 6.70
N ALA A 74 -10.25 3.69 6.34
CA ALA A 74 -9.55 4.15 5.14
C ALA A 74 -10.42 3.93 3.90
N ARG A 75 -10.45 4.91 2.99
CA ARG A 75 -11.22 4.84 1.74
C ARG A 75 -10.68 3.78 0.78
N THR A 76 -9.36 3.62 0.75
CA THR A 76 -8.65 2.68 -0.12
C THR A 76 -7.86 1.69 0.73
N GLU A 77 -7.46 0.58 0.13
CA GLU A 77 -6.51 -0.33 0.75
C GLU A 77 -5.17 0.37 1.04
N VAL A 78 -4.38 -0.23 1.92
CA VAL A 78 -3.06 0.27 2.30
C VAL A 78 -2.11 0.12 1.10
N PRO A 79 -1.50 1.22 0.60
CA PRO A 79 -0.54 1.14 -0.49
C PRO A 79 0.80 0.55 -0.01
N TRP A 80 1.54 -0.08 -0.92
CA TRP A 80 2.89 -0.61 -0.63
C TRP A 80 3.83 0.44 -0.04
N GLU A 81 3.80 1.68 -0.53
CA GLU A 81 4.67 2.77 -0.03
C GLU A 81 4.54 2.99 1.49
N LEU A 82 3.33 2.85 2.03
CA LEU A 82 3.08 2.99 3.46
C LEU A 82 3.51 1.75 4.23
N PHE A 83 3.23 0.56 3.69
CA PHE A 83 3.61 -0.70 4.33
C PHE A 83 5.14 -0.92 4.31
N ASP A 84 5.82 -0.49 3.25
CA ASP A 84 7.27 -0.53 3.12
C ASP A 84 7.96 0.39 4.12
N ALA A 85 7.36 1.53 4.44
CA ALA A 85 7.87 2.41 5.48
C ALA A 85 7.92 1.71 6.84
N PHE A 86 6.89 0.90 7.14
CA PHE A 86 6.87 0.03 8.32
C PHE A 86 7.86 -1.14 8.20
N LEU A 87 7.83 -1.88 7.09
CA LEU A 87 8.61 -3.10 6.87
C LEU A 87 10.13 -2.85 6.85
N TYR A 88 10.58 -1.77 6.20
CA TYR A 88 11.99 -1.45 6.01
C TYR A 88 12.51 -0.33 6.91
N GLN A 89 11.73 0.09 7.91
CA GLN A 89 12.12 1.11 8.88
C GLN A 89 12.52 2.45 8.21
N LEU A 90 11.81 2.81 7.15
CA LEU A 90 12.11 4.04 6.41
C LEU A 90 11.73 5.28 7.22
N ASP A 91 10.83 5.12 8.19
CA ASP A 91 10.48 6.14 9.17
C ASP A 91 11.65 6.55 10.07
N GLN A 92 12.50 5.60 10.47
CA GLN A 92 13.72 5.91 11.21
C GLN A 92 14.71 6.71 10.35
N LYS A 93 14.89 6.31 9.08
CA LYS A 93 15.78 7.02 8.14
C LYS A 93 15.32 8.44 7.87
N ALA A 94 14.01 8.67 7.88
CA ALA A 94 13.40 9.99 7.73
C ALA A 94 13.44 10.85 9.01
N GLY A 95 13.99 10.33 10.12
CA GLY A 95 14.02 11.03 11.42
C GLY A 95 12.64 11.23 12.04
N ALA A 96 11.67 10.42 11.63
CA ALA A 96 10.25 10.56 11.96
C ALA A 96 9.72 9.37 12.78
N SER A 97 10.63 8.58 13.34
CA SER A 97 10.31 7.50 14.26
C SER A 97 10.25 8.05 15.69
N THR A 98 9.19 7.73 16.41
CA THR A 98 9.09 7.96 17.86
C THR A 98 9.52 6.70 18.61
N PRO A 99 10.01 6.80 19.88
CA PRO A 99 10.33 5.64 20.70
C PRO A 99 9.17 4.63 20.80
N GLU A 100 7.93 5.14 20.86
CA GLU A 100 6.72 4.34 20.94
C GLU A 100 6.48 3.55 19.65
N SER A 101 6.60 4.22 18.50
CA SER A 101 6.45 3.60 17.17
C SER A 101 7.56 2.59 16.90
N ASP A 102 8.77 2.83 17.39
CA ASP A 102 9.90 1.92 17.20
C ASP A 102 9.81 0.66 18.08
N ALA A 103 9.16 0.76 19.25
CA ALA A 103 8.91 -0.38 20.12
C ALA A 103 7.94 -1.43 19.52
N VAL A 104 7.27 -1.13 18.40
CA VAL A 104 6.40 -2.09 17.72
C VAL A 104 7.21 -3.13 16.97
N THR A 105 6.95 -4.42 17.26
CA THR A 105 7.60 -5.53 16.56
C THR A 105 7.24 -5.51 15.08
N ARG A 106 8.25 -5.47 14.22
CA ARG A 106 8.10 -5.46 12.76
C ARG A 106 8.31 -6.86 12.16
N PRO A 107 7.66 -7.21 11.04
CA PRO A 107 7.95 -8.43 10.31
C PRO A 107 9.42 -8.46 9.83
N THR A 108 9.99 -9.66 9.73
CA THR A 108 11.32 -9.84 9.15
C THR A 108 11.31 -9.41 7.69
N LYS A 109 12.42 -8.80 7.24
CA LYS A 109 12.62 -8.41 5.84
C LYS A 109 12.38 -9.63 4.92
N PRO A 110 11.52 -9.51 3.90
CA PRO A 110 11.21 -10.64 3.03
C PRO A 110 12.41 -11.00 2.14
N TYR A 111 12.61 -12.30 1.92
CA TYR A 111 13.66 -12.83 1.04
C TYR A 111 13.26 -12.82 -0.44
N VAL A 112 11.96 -12.81 -0.71
CA VAL A 112 11.36 -12.80 -2.05
C VAL A 112 10.56 -11.51 -2.19
N SER A 113 10.33 -11.04 -3.42
CA SER A 113 9.46 -9.89 -3.64
C SER A 113 8.04 -10.22 -3.17
N VAL A 114 7.55 -9.43 -2.21
CA VAL A 114 6.24 -9.62 -1.57
C VAL A 114 5.09 -9.16 -2.46
N ASP A 115 5.41 -8.34 -3.45
CA ASP A 115 4.55 -7.90 -4.54
C ASP A 115 4.17 -9.00 -5.53
N ARG A 116 4.79 -10.19 -5.45
CA ARG A 116 4.58 -11.30 -6.41
C ARG A 116 4.71 -10.88 -7.88
N GLY A 117 5.53 -9.87 -8.18
CA GLY A 117 5.75 -9.35 -9.54
C GLY A 117 4.73 -8.31 -10.02
N TYR A 118 3.77 -7.89 -9.18
CA TYR A 118 2.85 -6.79 -9.51
C TYR A 118 3.47 -5.40 -9.33
N GLY A 119 4.58 -5.31 -8.58
CA GLY A 119 5.23 -4.06 -8.23
C GLY A 119 4.58 -3.34 -7.05
N HIS A 120 5.25 -2.27 -6.60
CA HIS A 120 4.87 -1.52 -5.39
C HIS A 120 4.09 -0.23 -5.72
N GLN A 121 4.37 0.41 -6.86
CA GLN A 121 3.81 1.72 -7.21
C GLN A 121 2.33 1.63 -7.62
N GLY A 122 1.46 2.31 -6.88
CA GLY A 122 0.02 2.40 -7.18
C GLY A 122 -0.79 1.14 -6.88
N TRP A 123 -0.18 0.14 -6.25
CA TRP A 123 -0.83 -1.12 -5.88
C TRP A 123 -0.96 -1.27 -4.36
N PRO A 124 -2.00 -1.98 -3.89
CA PRO A 124 -2.17 -2.25 -2.48
C PRO A 124 -1.15 -3.29 -1.98
N ALA A 125 -0.78 -3.18 -0.71
CA ALA A 125 0.08 -4.14 -0.05
C ALA A 125 -0.59 -5.52 0.01
N ILE A 126 0.08 -6.54 -0.53
CA ILE A 126 -0.39 -7.93 -0.58
C ILE A 126 0.58 -8.87 0.12
N SER A 127 0.17 -10.14 0.32
CA SER A 127 1.01 -11.17 0.93
C SER A 127 1.45 -10.88 2.37
N MET A 128 0.71 -10.07 3.11
CA MET A 128 0.96 -9.83 4.54
C MET A 128 0.37 -10.94 5.42
N SER A 129 1.05 -11.26 6.53
CA SER A 129 0.47 -12.14 7.55
C SER A 129 -0.48 -11.36 8.45
N SER A 130 -1.49 -12.04 9.02
CA SER A 130 -2.42 -11.42 9.96
C SER A 130 -1.72 -10.77 11.16
N LYS A 131 -0.69 -11.43 11.72
CA LYS A 131 0.14 -10.84 12.79
C LYS A 131 0.87 -9.58 12.33
N GLY A 132 1.41 -9.58 11.12
CA GLY A 132 2.07 -8.39 10.54
C GLY A 132 1.10 -7.22 10.35
N ALA A 133 -0.14 -7.50 9.96
CA ALA A 133 -1.19 -6.49 9.82
C ALA A 133 -1.58 -5.87 11.17
N VAL A 134 -1.71 -6.68 12.23
CA VAL A 134 -1.99 -6.17 13.59
C VAL A 134 -0.88 -5.24 14.07
N GLN A 135 0.38 -5.66 13.93
CA GLN A 135 1.51 -4.82 14.31
C GLN A 135 1.60 -3.55 13.47
N PHE A 136 1.25 -3.61 12.18
CA PHE A 136 1.19 -2.43 11.34
C PHE A 136 0.16 -1.42 11.85
N CYS A 137 -1.04 -1.87 12.24
CA CYS A 137 -2.05 -0.99 12.84
C CYS A 137 -1.57 -0.39 14.17
N GLU A 138 -0.92 -1.18 15.03
CA GLU A 138 -0.33 -0.65 16.27
C GLU A 138 0.73 0.42 16.01
N TRP A 139 1.60 0.20 15.02
CA TRP A 139 2.60 1.20 14.61
C TRP A 139 1.95 2.47 14.05
N LEU A 140 0.91 2.32 13.24
CA LEU A 140 0.19 3.44 12.64
C LEU A 140 -0.48 4.29 13.72
N SER A 141 -1.20 3.67 14.66
CA SER A 141 -1.84 4.35 15.78
C SER A 141 -0.84 5.14 16.61
N LYS A 142 0.34 4.57 16.91
CA LYS A 142 1.38 5.28 17.68
C LYS A 142 2.00 6.45 16.93
N LYS A 143 1.89 6.49 15.61
CA LYS A 143 2.39 7.59 14.78
C LYS A 143 1.39 8.73 14.63
N THR A 144 0.10 8.41 14.56
CA THR A 144 -0.97 9.38 14.34
C THR A 144 -1.56 9.91 15.64
N GLY A 145 -1.39 9.19 16.75
CA GLY A 145 -1.80 9.62 18.09
C GLY A 145 -3.13 9.01 18.51
#